data_AF-A0A0F9L1Z7-F1
#
_entry.id   AF-A0A0F9L1Z7-F1
#
_cell.length_a   1.000
_cell.length_b   1.000
_cell.length_c   1.000
_cell.angle_alpha   90.00
_cell.angle_beta   90.00
_cell.angle_gamma   90.00
#
_symmetry.space_group_name_H-M   'P 1'
#
loop_
_entity.id
_entity.type
_entity.pdbx_description
1 polymer ?
#
loop_
_entity_poly.entity_id
_entity_poly.type
_entity_poly.pdbx_seq_one_letter_code
_entity_poly.pdbx_strand_id
1 'polypeptide(L)'
;MKEFKVNEYITLKLEKEKTNIYVSGELFNQCKFLFLNVLVEKTSTFDEIESIDEAAEKLDRTLEGNNMGISPETKFWGHCSNLQVWQETKYKTKLLNKNIAFPLLKKLAEMGDVQAKRVFKSEIAERFITGIESTKSYLIEEGYLDILEREEFWSIMPRESLHIKDIDKIISVMKLYTQEEEYLYSSEKKEQVGFALKNNKIDKLIFYECTNNLIDW
;
A
#
# COMPACT_ATOMS: atom_id res chain seq x y z
N MET A 1 -29.07 3.16 -13.81
CA MET A 1 -27.68 2.70 -13.62
C MET A 1 -26.78 3.80 -14.13
N LYS A 2 -25.82 4.28 -13.33
CA LYS A 2 -24.82 5.26 -13.76
C LYS A 2 -23.49 4.56 -13.95
N GLU A 3 -22.78 4.93 -15.00
CA GLU A 3 -21.47 4.36 -15.35
C GLU A 3 -20.52 5.51 -15.67
N PHE A 4 -19.27 5.37 -15.24
CA PHE A 4 -18.19 6.31 -15.53
C PHE A 4 -16.93 5.55 -15.89
N LYS A 5 -16.40 5.80 -17.08
CA LYS A 5 -15.17 5.17 -17.57
C LYS A 5 -13.99 6.09 -17.26
N VAL A 6 -13.06 5.64 -16.43
CA VAL A 6 -11.85 6.38 -16.05
C VAL A 6 -10.77 6.24 -17.13
N ASN A 7 -10.54 5.00 -17.58
CA ASN A 7 -9.65 4.70 -18.71
C ASN A 7 -10.11 3.41 -19.41
N GLU A 8 -9.28 2.85 -20.29
CA GLU A 8 -9.64 1.62 -21.02
C GLU A 8 -9.83 0.39 -20.12
N TYR A 9 -9.20 0.40 -18.94
CA TYR A 9 -9.25 -0.70 -17.98
C TYR A 9 -10.26 -0.44 -16.85
N ILE A 10 -10.42 0.78 -16.37
CA ILE A 10 -11.18 1.10 -15.15
C ILE A 10 -12.52 1.73 -15.49
N THR A 11 -13.58 1.11 -14.97
CA THR A 11 -14.95 1.62 -15.04
C THR A 11 -15.59 1.57 -13.66
N LEU A 12 -16.30 2.63 -13.27
CA LEU A 12 -17.13 2.66 -12.08
C LEU A 12 -18.61 2.54 -12.46
N LYS A 13 -19.39 1.80 -11.66
CA LYS A 13 -20.85 1.70 -11.81
C LYS A 13 -21.56 1.93 -10.49
N LEU A 14 -22.65 2.71 -10.52
CA LEU A 14 -23.57 2.85 -9.40
C LEU A 14 -24.69 1.82 -9.54
N GLU A 15 -24.63 0.78 -8.72
CA GLU A 15 -25.51 -0.39 -8.75
C GLU A 15 -26.06 -0.66 -7.36
N LYS A 16 -27.39 -0.71 -7.21
CA LYS A 16 -28.06 -0.93 -5.92
C LYS A 16 -27.55 0.02 -4.82
N GLU A 17 -27.43 1.31 -5.16
CA GLU A 17 -26.94 2.38 -4.27
C GLU A 17 -25.47 2.22 -3.81
N LYS A 18 -24.71 1.32 -4.44
CA LYS A 18 -23.29 1.11 -4.16
C LYS A 18 -22.45 1.44 -5.39
N THR A 19 -21.31 2.08 -5.15
CA THR A 19 -20.30 2.33 -6.18
C THR A 19 -19.39 1.12 -6.28
N ASN A 20 -19.39 0.48 -7.44
CA ASN A 20 -18.54 -0.67 -7.75
C ASN A 20 -17.46 -0.24 -8.74
N ILE A 21 -16.23 -0.70 -8.50
CA ILE A 21 -15.10 -0.52 -9.42
C ILE A 21 -14.95 -1.81 -10.22
N TYR A 22 -14.77 -1.68 -11.52
CA TYR A 22 -14.50 -2.75 -12.45
C TYR A 22 -13.15 -2.51 -13.11
N VAL A 23 -12.32 -3.55 -13.20
CA VAL A 23 -11.05 -3.53 -13.93
C VAL A 23 -11.15 -4.56 -15.06
N SER A 24 -11.12 -4.08 -16.30
CA SER A 24 -11.34 -4.85 -17.53
C SER A 24 -12.63 -5.68 -17.52
N GLY A 25 -13.69 -5.08 -16.98
CA GLY A 25 -15.01 -5.71 -16.88
C GLY A 25 -15.18 -6.65 -15.68
N GLU A 26 -14.12 -6.96 -14.93
CA GLU A 26 -14.19 -7.78 -13.72
C GLU A 26 -14.42 -6.90 -12.48
N LEU A 27 -15.33 -7.31 -11.59
CA LEU A 27 -15.57 -6.60 -10.33
C LEU A 27 -14.31 -6.61 -9.47
N PHE A 28 -13.82 -5.43 -9.09
CA PHE A 28 -12.64 -5.26 -8.27
C PHE A 28 -13.00 -5.27 -6.78
N ASN A 29 -12.87 -6.43 -6.14
CA ASN A 29 -13.27 -6.67 -4.74
C ASN A 29 -12.10 -6.70 -3.73
N GLN A 30 -10.88 -6.36 -4.17
CA GLN A 30 -9.67 -6.44 -3.33
C GLN A 30 -9.58 -5.31 -2.29
N CYS A 31 -10.41 -4.27 -2.38
CA CYS A 31 -10.46 -3.20 -1.39
C CYS A 31 -11.33 -3.62 -0.20
N LYS A 32 -10.70 -4.04 0.92
CA LYS A 32 -11.43 -4.35 2.18
C LYS A 32 -12.23 -3.15 2.71
N PHE A 33 -11.82 -1.92 2.40
CA PHE A 33 -12.51 -0.69 2.78
C PHE A 33 -12.39 0.37 1.67
N LEU A 34 -13.49 0.67 0.99
CA LEU A 34 -13.56 1.74 0.00
C LEU A 34 -14.16 3.01 0.64
N PHE A 35 -13.57 3.52 1.73
CA PHE A 35 -14.03 4.76 2.34
C PHE A 35 -12.97 5.85 2.19
N LEU A 36 -13.22 6.73 1.21
CA LEU A 36 -12.64 8.06 1.15
C LEU A 36 -13.73 9.03 0.71
N ASN A 37 -14.63 9.33 1.65
CA ASN A 37 -15.29 10.63 1.65
C ASN A 37 -14.46 11.50 2.61
N VAL A 38 -13.35 12.04 2.14
CA VAL A 38 -12.78 13.21 2.83
C VAL A 38 -13.65 14.38 2.40
N LEU A 39 -14.73 14.60 3.16
CA LEU A 39 -15.37 15.90 3.22
C LEU A 39 -14.28 16.87 3.65
N VAL A 40 -13.79 17.67 2.71
CA VAL A 40 -13.06 18.90 3.02
C VAL A 40 -14.07 19.91 3.54
N GLU A 41 -14.75 19.60 4.64
CA GLU A 41 -15.53 20.59 5.38
C GLU A 41 -14.78 20.97 6.64
N LYS A 42 -13.99 22.03 6.46
CA LYS A 42 -13.51 22.96 7.48
C LYS A 42 -12.73 22.34 8.63
N THR A 43 -11.43 22.16 8.42
CA THR A 43 -10.47 22.59 9.44
C THR A 43 -9.27 23.23 8.77
N SER A 44 -8.85 24.37 9.28
CA SER A 44 -7.63 25.10 8.92
C SER A 44 -6.35 24.36 9.35
N THR A 45 -6.34 23.02 9.29
CA THR A 45 -5.27 22.13 9.77
C THR A 45 -4.77 21.13 8.71
N PHE A 46 -5.21 21.26 7.45
CA PHE A 46 -4.85 20.35 6.35
C PHE A 46 -3.64 20.80 5.51
N ASP A 47 -3.07 21.98 5.77
CA ASP A 47 -1.95 22.52 4.98
C ASP A 47 -0.65 21.70 5.08
N GLU A 48 -0.60 20.70 5.97
CA GLU A 48 0.57 19.84 6.22
C GLU A 48 0.37 18.37 5.81
N ILE A 49 -0.73 17.99 5.16
CA ILE A 49 -0.97 16.57 4.83
C ILE A 49 -0.39 16.20 3.46
N GLU A 50 0.53 15.24 3.43
CA GLU A 50 1.21 14.81 2.20
C GLU A 50 0.49 13.67 1.46
N SER A 51 -0.43 12.96 2.12
CA SER A 51 -1.18 11.87 1.49
C SER A 51 -2.54 11.60 2.12
N ILE A 52 -3.42 10.96 1.36
CA ILE A 52 -4.75 10.58 1.84
C ILE A 52 -4.70 9.60 3.02
N ASP A 53 -3.71 8.71 3.08
CA ASP A 53 -3.54 7.82 4.23
C ASP A 53 -3.24 8.60 5.53
N GLU A 54 -2.47 9.70 5.43
CA GLU A 54 -2.17 10.57 6.58
C GLU A 54 -3.40 11.38 6.99
N ALA A 55 -4.19 11.86 6.02
CA ALA A 55 -5.48 12.48 6.31
C ALA A 55 -6.39 11.51 7.07
N ALA A 56 -6.49 10.27 6.61
CA ALA A 56 -7.34 9.25 7.22
C ALA A 56 -6.91 8.90 8.65
N GLU A 57 -5.61 8.91 8.96
CA GLU A 57 -5.11 8.62 10.31
C GLU A 57 -5.35 9.77 11.30
N LYS A 58 -5.34 11.03 10.81
CA LYS A 58 -5.64 12.22 11.61
C LYS A 58 -7.15 12.47 11.78
N LEU A 59 -7.97 11.96 10.86
CA LEU A 59 -9.43 12.06 10.94
C LEU A 59 -9.94 11.13 12.04
N ASP A 60 -10.73 11.68 12.97
CA ASP A 60 -11.34 10.89 14.03
C ASP A 60 -12.27 9.82 13.43
N ARG A 61 -12.03 8.55 13.79
CA ARG A 61 -12.77 7.38 13.29
C ARG A 61 -14.28 7.44 13.59
N THR A 62 -14.70 8.34 14.47
CA THR A 62 -16.12 8.62 14.74
C THR A 62 -16.89 9.16 13.53
N LEU A 63 -16.20 9.71 12.53
CA LEU A 63 -16.81 10.11 11.25
C LEU A 63 -17.03 8.95 10.27
N GLU A 64 -16.41 7.78 10.51
CA GLU A 64 -16.46 6.60 9.63
C GLU A 64 -17.86 5.93 9.60
N GLY A 65 -18.73 6.26 10.57
CA GLY A 65 -20.09 5.72 10.66
C GLY A 65 -21.21 6.73 10.41
N ASN A 66 -20.90 8.03 10.34
CA ASN A 66 -21.92 9.03 10.13
C ASN A 66 -22.15 9.17 8.62
N ASN A 67 -23.23 8.56 8.13
CA ASN A 67 -23.92 8.98 6.91
C ASN A 67 -24.37 10.44 7.12
N MET A 68 -23.44 11.41 7.12
CA MET A 68 -23.78 12.77 6.68
C MET A 68 -24.54 12.56 5.39
N GLY A 69 -25.79 13.04 5.28
CA GLY A 69 -26.81 12.65 4.30
C GLY A 69 -26.47 12.87 2.81
N ILE A 70 -25.30 12.43 2.39
CA ILE A 70 -24.74 12.46 1.06
C ILE A 70 -25.37 11.30 0.32
N SER A 71 -26.07 11.65 -0.75
CA SER A 71 -26.71 10.67 -1.62
C SER A 71 -25.69 9.66 -2.19
N PRO A 72 -26.11 8.42 -2.47
CA PRO A 72 -25.26 7.44 -3.17
C PRO A 72 -24.66 7.98 -4.47
N GLU A 73 -25.39 8.85 -5.17
CA GLU A 73 -24.94 9.51 -6.39
C GLU A 73 -23.80 10.51 -6.14
N THR A 74 -23.91 11.34 -5.10
CA THR A 74 -22.85 12.29 -4.77
C THR A 74 -21.56 11.56 -4.38
N LYS A 75 -21.67 10.45 -3.63
CA LYS A 75 -20.51 9.58 -3.32
C LYS A 75 -19.93 8.97 -4.59
N PHE A 76 -20.77 8.48 -5.50
CA PHE A 76 -20.34 7.94 -6.79
C PHE A 76 -19.48 8.94 -7.57
N TRP A 77 -19.94 10.19 -7.71
CA TRP A 77 -19.17 11.22 -8.41
C TRP A 77 -17.87 11.59 -7.69
N GLY A 78 -17.86 11.61 -6.35
CA GLY A 78 -16.63 11.77 -5.58
C GLY A 78 -15.60 10.66 -5.88
N HIS A 79 -16.03 9.40 -5.88
CA HIS A 79 -15.16 8.27 -6.24
C HIS A 79 -14.66 8.36 -7.69
N CYS A 80 -15.53 8.73 -8.63
CA CYS A 80 -15.15 8.91 -10.03
C CYS A 80 -14.08 10.00 -10.17
N SER A 81 -14.27 11.15 -9.52
CA SER A 81 -13.30 12.25 -9.55
C SER A 81 -11.94 11.86 -8.95
N ASN A 82 -11.93 11.13 -7.84
CA ASN A 82 -10.68 10.69 -7.20
C ASN A 82 -9.89 9.74 -8.12
N LEU A 83 -10.56 8.76 -8.74
CA LEU A 83 -9.91 7.83 -9.66
C LEU A 83 -9.50 8.48 -10.98
N GLN A 84 -10.28 9.43 -11.47
CA GLN A 84 -9.93 10.24 -12.64
C GLN A 84 -8.62 11.01 -12.39
N VAL A 85 -8.54 11.75 -11.29
CA VAL A 85 -7.33 12.50 -10.92
C VAL A 85 -6.15 11.57 -10.69
N TRP A 86 -6.34 10.42 -10.03
CA TRP A 86 -5.29 9.42 -9.87
C TRP A 86 -4.75 8.91 -11.21
N GLN A 87 -5.62 8.66 -12.19
CA GLN A 87 -5.22 8.26 -13.54
C GLN A 87 -4.48 9.39 -14.28
N GLU A 88 -5.02 10.60 -14.28
CA GLU A 88 -4.44 11.77 -14.96
C GLU A 88 -3.06 12.16 -14.41
N THR A 89 -2.86 11.95 -13.11
CA THR A 89 -1.59 12.18 -12.43
C THR A 89 -0.60 11.03 -12.58
N LYS A 90 -0.86 10.08 -13.48
CA LYS A 90 0.01 8.94 -13.79
C LYS A 90 0.15 7.96 -12.63
N TYR A 91 -0.95 7.73 -11.92
CA TYR A 91 -1.10 6.77 -10.83
C TYR A 91 -0.33 7.11 -9.54
N LYS A 92 -0.12 8.40 -9.24
CA LYS A 92 0.47 8.84 -7.96
C LYS A 92 -0.36 8.33 -6.78
N THR A 93 0.18 7.38 -6.04
CA THR A 93 -0.54 6.62 -5.00
C THR A 93 -0.93 7.46 -3.79
N LYS A 94 -0.27 8.61 -3.54
CA LYS A 94 -0.61 9.56 -2.47
C LYS A 94 -2.04 10.13 -2.56
N LEU A 95 -2.65 10.07 -3.76
CA LEU A 95 -3.98 10.63 -4.06
C LEU A 95 -5.14 9.69 -3.75
N LEU A 96 -4.83 8.43 -3.44
CA LEU A 96 -5.79 7.42 -3.02
C LEU A 96 -5.30 6.79 -1.71
N ASN A 97 -6.21 6.16 -0.97
CA ASN A 97 -5.83 5.36 0.18
C ASN A 97 -5.03 4.14 -0.31
N LYS A 98 -3.99 3.74 0.43
CA LYS A 98 -3.13 2.58 0.11
C LYS A 98 -3.92 1.30 -0.20
N ASN A 99 -5.05 1.08 0.48
CA ASN A 99 -5.92 -0.08 0.30
C ASN A 99 -6.64 -0.13 -1.06
N ILE A 100 -6.62 0.97 -1.81
CA ILE A 100 -7.18 1.07 -3.18
C ILE A 100 -6.03 1.27 -4.18
N ALA A 101 -5.12 2.19 -3.88
CA ALA A 101 -4.06 2.63 -4.79
C ALA A 101 -3.17 1.46 -5.23
N PHE A 102 -2.63 0.70 -4.27
CA PHE A 102 -1.69 -0.37 -4.56
C PHE A 102 -2.34 -1.59 -5.22
N PRO A 103 -3.50 -2.09 -4.73
CA PRO A 103 -4.21 -3.18 -5.40
C PRO A 103 -4.60 -2.84 -6.85
N LEU A 104 -5.12 -1.63 -7.10
CA LEU A 104 -5.47 -1.21 -8.47
C LEU A 104 -4.22 -1.11 -9.35
N LEU A 105 -3.15 -0.47 -8.87
CA LEU A 105 -1.91 -0.32 -9.62
C LEU A 105 -1.30 -1.68 -9.98
N LYS A 106 -1.33 -2.62 -9.03
CA LYS A 106 -0.90 -4.01 -9.23
C LYS A 106 -1.73 -4.70 -10.32
N LYS A 107 -3.06 -4.68 -10.21
CA LYS A 107 -3.96 -5.29 -11.19
C LYS A 107 -3.76 -4.68 -12.58
N LEU A 108 -3.67 -3.35 -12.70
CA LEU A 108 -3.38 -2.69 -13.98
C LEU A 108 -2.05 -3.16 -14.59
N ALA A 109 -1.00 -3.24 -13.76
CA ALA A 109 0.30 -3.72 -14.22
C ALA A 109 0.24 -5.20 -14.69
N GLU A 110 -0.46 -6.07 -13.98
CA GLU A 110 -0.70 -7.47 -14.38
C GLU A 110 -1.46 -7.56 -15.71
N MET A 111 -2.40 -6.64 -15.96
CA MET A 111 -3.19 -6.59 -17.20
C MET A 111 -2.44 -6.00 -18.40
N GLY A 112 -1.21 -5.54 -18.23
CA GLY A 112 -0.40 -5.04 -19.34
C GLY A 112 -0.38 -3.52 -19.50
N ASP A 113 -1.00 -2.76 -18.60
CA ASP A 113 -0.89 -1.29 -18.63
C ASP A 113 0.59 -0.89 -18.45
N VAL A 114 1.18 -0.37 -19.53
CA VAL A 114 2.61 0.00 -19.60
C VAL A 114 2.95 1.11 -18.61
N GLN A 115 2.03 2.04 -18.39
CA GLN A 115 2.22 3.12 -17.42
C GLN A 115 2.20 2.58 -16.00
N ALA A 116 1.23 1.72 -15.68
CA ALA A 116 1.15 1.06 -14.37
C ALA A 116 2.41 0.24 -14.09
N LYS A 117 2.83 -0.62 -15.04
CA LYS A 117 4.08 -1.39 -14.93
C LYS A 117 5.30 -0.52 -14.65
N ARG A 118 5.40 0.63 -15.31
CA ARG A 118 6.54 1.55 -15.17
C ARG A 118 6.59 2.20 -13.79
N VAL A 119 5.45 2.58 -13.23
CA VAL A 119 5.41 3.37 -11.98
C VAL A 119 5.20 2.51 -10.73
N PHE A 120 4.81 1.25 -10.86
CA PHE A 120 4.44 0.42 -9.71
C PHE A 120 5.56 0.28 -8.67
N LYS A 121 6.78 -0.08 -9.10
CA LYS A 121 7.94 -0.18 -8.19
C LYS A 121 8.32 1.17 -7.57
N SER A 122 8.28 2.25 -8.34
CA SER A 122 8.63 3.58 -7.83
C SER A 122 7.64 4.10 -6.80
N GLU A 123 6.34 3.81 -6.97
CA GLU A 123 5.32 4.18 -6.00
C GLU A 123 5.45 3.37 -4.69
N ILE A 124 5.82 2.07 -4.78
CA ILE A 124 6.15 1.27 -3.59
C ILE A 124 7.33 1.89 -2.85
N ALA A 125 8.42 2.20 -3.57
CA ALA A 125 9.63 2.81 -3.00
C ALA A 125 9.34 4.17 -2.35
N GLU A 126 8.67 5.08 -3.07
CA GLU A 126 8.34 6.42 -2.58
C GLU A 126 7.46 6.35 -1.33
N ARG A 127 6.38 5.56 -1.36
CA ARG A 127 5.47 5.43 -0.21
C ARG A 127 6.11 4.75 0.98
N PHE A 128 7.05 3.83 0.77
CA PHE A 128 7.80 3.25 1.88
C PHE A 128 8.76 4.25 2.53
N ILE A 129 9.44 5.07 1.72
CA ILE A 129 10.40 6.08 2.21
C ILE A 129 9.66 7.20 2.95
N THR A 130 8.68 7.83 2.30
CA THR A 130 8.05 9.06 2.79
C THR A 130 6.74 8.83 3.54
N GLY A 131 6.16 7.63 3.47
CA GLY A 131 4.86 7.35 4.10
C GLY A 131 4.93 7.29 5.62
N ILE A 132 3.78 7.49 6.25
CA ILE A 132 3.55 7.25 7.68
C ILE A 132 3.70 5.76 8.02
N GLU A 133 3.97 5.45 9.29
CA GLU A 133 4.25 4.08 9.76
C GLU A 133 3.16 3.08 9.35
N SER A 134 1.89 3.46 9.47
CA SER A 134 0.76 2.61 9.07
C SER A 134 0.79 2.26 7.58
N THR A 135 1.36 3.12 6.72
CA THR A 135 1.53 2.83 5.28
C THR A 135 2.72 1.90 5.05
N LYS A 136 3.81 2.08 5.79
CA LYS A 136 4.97 1.18 5.71
C LYS A 136 4.61 -0.24 6.14
N SER A 137 3.91 -0.40 7.27
CA SER A 137 3.43 -1.70 7.75
C SER A 137 2.56 -2.40 6.71
N TYR A 138 1.61 -1.68 6.11
CA TYR A 138 0.77 -2.22 5.04
C TYR A 138 1.59 -2.75 3.85
N LEU A 139 2.62 -2.02 3.41
CA LEU A 139 3.48 -2.44 2.29
C LEU A 139 4.28 -3.70 2.61
N ILE A 140 4.69 -3.87 3.87
CA ILE A 140 5.40 -5.05 4.35
C ILE A 140 4.44 -6.25 4.42
N GLU A 141 3.30 -6.08 5.10
CA GLU A 141 2.30 -7.13 5.37
C GLU A 141 1.68 -7.69 4.09
N GLU A 142 1.35 -6.83 3.13
CA GLU A 142 0.77 -7.25 1.85
C GLU A 142 1.84 -7.72 0.84
N GLY A 143 3.12 -7.75 1.26
CA GLY A 143 4.23 -8.28 0.45
C GLY A 143 4.59 -7.43 -0.77
N TYR A 144 4.24 -6.15 -0.79
CA TYR A 144 4.60 -5.26 -1.92
C TYR A 144 6.11 -5.06 -2.06
N LEU A 145 6.86 -5.13 -0.95
CA LEU A 145 8.32 -5.03 -0.98
C LEU A 145 9.00 -6.21 -1.67
N ASP A 146 8.35 -7.39 -1.73
CA ASP A 146 8.88 -8.58 -2.41
C ASP A 146 8.91 -8.41 -3.95
N ILE A 147 8.29 -7.36 -4.49
CA ILE A 147 8.29 -7.01 -5.93
C ILE A 147 9.59 -6.30 -6.34
N LEU A 148 10.27 -5.67 -5.38
CA LEU A 148 11.53 -4.96 -5.62
C LEU A 148 12.67 -5.96 -5.77
N GLU A 149 13.55 -5.70 -6.73
CA GLU A 149 14.81 -6.43 -6.84
C GLU A 149 15.68 -6.17 -5.61
N ARG A 150 16.65 -7.05 -5.34
CA ARG A 150 17.41 -6.99 -4.09
C ARG A 150 18.15 -5.65 -3.90
N GLU A 151 18.71 -5.11 -4.98
CA GLU A 151 19.34 -3.80 -4.95
C GLU A 151 18.34 -2.67 -4.72
N GLU A 152 17.18 -2.72 -5.37
CA GLU A 152 16.08 -1.76 -5.21
C GLU A 152 15.56 -1.77 -3.77
N PHE A 153 15.30 -2.96 -3.21
CA PHE A 153 14.89 -3.16 -1.82
C PHE A 153 15.89 -2.51 -0.85
N TRP A 154 17.19 -2.79 -1.00
CA TRP A 154 18.20 -2.22 -0.11
C TRP A 154 18.42 -0.71 -0.34
N SER A 155 18.08 -0.18 -1.51
CA SER A 155 18.21 1.26 -1.79
C SER A 155 17.19 2.12 -1.04
N ILE A 156 16.05 1.54 -0.67
CA ILE A 156 14.97 2.24 0.05
C ILE A 156 15.06 2.05 1.57
N MET A 157 15.97 1.21 2.05
CA MET A 157 16.15 0.98 3.49
C MET A 157 16.91 2.13 4.15
N PRO A 158 16.66 2.40 5.45
CA PRO A 158 17.41 3.43 6.18
C PRO A 158 18.91 3.15 6.20
N ARG A 159 19.73 4.20 6.19
CA ARG A 159 21.20 4.07 6.14
C ARG A 159 21.78 3.21 7.26
N GLU A 160 21.18 3.22 8.44
CA GLU A 160 21.60 2.39 9.58
C GLU A 160 21.48 0.88 9.28
N SER A 161 20.69 0.49 8.28
CA SER A 161 20.52 -0.91 7.85
C SER A 161 21.62 -1.47 6.95
N LEU A 162 22.62 -0.67 6.58
CA LEU A 162 23.71 -1.12 5.71
C LEU A 162 24.49 -2.32 6.28
N HIS A 163 24.63 -2.40 7.61
CA HIS A 163 25.27 -3.55 8.25
C HIS A 163 24.46 -4.84 8.05
N ILE A 164 23.14 -4.73 8.03
CA ILE A 164 22.23 -5.85 7.80
C ILE A 164 22.25 -6.28 6.33
N LYS A 165 22.44 -5.34 5.39
CA LYS A 165 22.69 -5.64 3.98
C LYS A 165 23.93 -6.52 3.80
N ASP A 166 25.00 -6.30 4.57
CA ASP A 166 26.20 -7.13 4.48
C ASP A 166 25.97 -8.55 5.00
N ILE A 167 25.17 -8.71 6.06
CA ILE A 167 24.73 -10.02 6.54
C ILE A 167 23.87 -10.71 5.48
N ASP A 168 22.95 -9.98 4.85
CA ASP A 168 22.10 -10.51 3.80
C ASP A 168 22.87 -11.03 2.58
N LYS A 169 24.02 -10.45 2.23
CA LYS A 169 24.86 -11.01 1.15
C LYS A 169 25.36 -12.43 1.45
N ILE A 170 25.45 -12.79 2.73
CA ILE A 170 25.88 -14.12 3.18
C ILE A 170 24.69 -15.08 3.20
N ILE A 171 23.55 -14.64 3.72
CA ILE A 171 22.38 -15.52 3.98
C ILE A 171 21.43 -15.56 2.77
N SER A 172 21.36 -14.51 1.95
CA SER A 172 20.56 -14.36 0.71
C SER A 172 19.03 -14.57 0.86
N VAL A 173 18.51 -14.55 2.09
CA VAL A 173 17.08 -14.81 2.36
C VAL A 173 16.45 -13.76 3.29
N MET A 174 17.13 -12.64 3.55
CA MET A 174 16.66 -11.75 4.61
C MET A 174 15.38 -10.99 4.23
N LYS A 175 14.38 -11.01 5.10
CA LYS A 175 13.11 -10.28 4.88
C LYS A 175 12.90 -9.17 5.90
N LEU A 176 12.15 -8.15 5.49
CA LEU A 176 11.65 -7.13 6.42
C LEU A 176 10.29 -7.58 6.96
N TYR A 177 10.12 -7.45 8.27
CA TYR A 177 8.88 -7.77 8.97
C TYR A 177 8.36 -6.55 9.72
N THR A 178 7.07 -6.52 10.00
CA THR A 178 6.48 -5.56 10.93
C THR A 178 6.77 -5.97 12.37
N GLN A 179 6.50 -5.06 13.32
CA GLN A 179 6.70 -5.34 14.75
C GLN A 179 5.77 -6.44 15.28
N GLU A 180 4.69 -6.75 14.55
CA GLU A 180 3.69 -7.73 14.94
C GLU A 180 4.22 -9.14 14.71
N GLU A 181 4.66 -9.76 15.79
CA GLU A 181 5.33 -11.07 15.81
C GLU A 181 4.45 -12.22 15.26
N GLU A 182 3.13 -12.04 15.16
CA GLU A 182 2.16 -13.06 14.75
C GLU A 182 2.36 -13.59 13.32
N TYR A 183 2.91 -12.80 12.39
CA TYR A 183 3.10 -13.24 11.00
C TYR A 183 4.25 -14.24 10.82
N LEU A 184 5.24 -14.24 11.71
CA LEU A 184 6.40 -15.14 11.60
C LEU A 184 6.03 -16.59 11.95
N TYR A 185 5.12 -16.77 12.90
CA TYR A 185 4.71 -18.10 13.37
C TYR A 185 3.65 -18.78 12.49
N SER A 186 3.08 -18.07 11.51
CA SER A 186 2.05 -18.62 10.61
C SER A 186 2.58 -19.04 9.23
N SER A 187 3.84 -18.73 8.91
CA SER A 187 4.41 -19.07 7.61
C SER A 187 4.89 -20.52 7.59
N GLU A 188 4.43 -21.31 6.61
CA GLU A 188 4.90 -22.69 6.35
C GLU A 188 6.40 -22.77 5.95
N LYS A 189 7.06 -21.61 5.84
CA LYS A 189 8.43 -21.46 5.36
C LYS A 189 9.39 -21.46 6.55
N LYS A 190 10.10 -22.57 6.73
CA LYS A 190 11.19 -22.73 7.70
C LYS A 190 12.42 -21.90 7.31
N GLU A 191 13.36 -21.73 8.24
CA GLU A 191 14.68 -21.10 8.01
C GLU A 191 14.63 -19.63 7.55
N GLN A 192 13.79 -18.81 8.17
CA GLN A 192 13.71 -17.39 7.84
C GLN A 192 14.62 -16.56 8.71
N VAL A 193 15.37 -15.67 8.07
CA VAL A 193 16.10 -14.59 8.74
C VAL A 193 15.46 -13.27 8.35
N GLY A 194 15.29 -12.38 9.31
CA GLY A 194 14.64 -11.11 9.08
C GLY A 194 15.09 -10.02 10.01
N PHE A 195 14.55 -8.84 9.76
CA PHE A 195 14.66 -7.70 10.64
C PHE A 195 13.35 -6.92 10.68
N ALA A 196 13.16 -6.15 11.73
CA ALA A 196 12.07 -5.18 11.83
C ALA A 196 12.63 -3.78 12.02
N LEU A 197 11.89 -2.79 11.51
CA LEU A 197 12.19 -1.39 11.70
C LEU A 197 11.27 -0.78 12.76
N LYS A 198 11.77 0.25 13.45
CA LYS A 198 11.00 1.17 14.30
C LYS A 198 11.54 2.56 14.09
N ASN A 199 10.68 3.52 13.74
CA ASN A 199 11.09 4.90 13.49
C ASN A 199 12.27 5.00 12.50
N ASN A 200 12.23 4.20 11.43
CA ASN A 200 13.31 4.07 10.43
C ASN A 200 14.66 3.59 10.98
N LYS A 201 14.68 2.89 12.11
CA LYS A 201 15.87 2.26 12.69
C LYS A 201 15.66 0.77 12.82
N ILE A 202 16.73 -0.01 12.79
CA ILE A 202 16.64 -1.44 13.10
C ILE A 202 16.25 -1.59 14.57
N ASP A 203 15.18 -2.33 14.81
CA ASP A 203 14.64 -2.59 16.14
C ASP A 203 14.89 -4.04 16.56
N LYS A 204 14.70 -4.98 15.64
CA LYS A 204 14.83 -6.42 15.92
C LYS A 204 15.53 -7.15 14.77
N LEU A 205 16.28 -8.18 15.12
CA LEU A 205 16.70 -9.25 14.23
C LEU A 205 15.93 -10.52 14.57
N ILE A 206 15.50 -11.24 13.54
CA ILE A 206 14.55 -12.33 13.65
C ILE A 206 15.17 -13.56 13.00
N PHE A 207 15.18 -14.67 13.73
CA PHE A 207 15.66 -15.97 13.26
C PHE A 207 14.55 -16.98 13.56
N TYR A 208 13.98 -17.58 12.53
CA TYR A 208 12.87 -18.52 12.64
C TYR A 208 13.23 -19.87 12.05
N GLU A 209 13.25 -20.90 12.89
CA GLU A 209 13.60 -22.28 12.53
C GLU A 209 14.93 -22.42 11.75
N CYS A 210 15.92 -21.57 12.01
CA CYS A 210 17.24 -21.66 11.38
C CYS A 210 18.05 -22.81 12.01
N THR A 211 18.50 -23.77 11.20
CA THR A 211 19.45 -24.79 11.66
C THR A 211 20.88 -24.31 11.50
N ASN A 212 21.67 -24.39 12.56
CA ASN A 212 23.11 -24.15 12.49
C ASN A 212 23.80 -25.33 11.79
N ASN A 213 24.07 -25.20 10.49
CA ASN A 213 25.17 -25.94 9.89
C ASN A 213 26.45 -25.19 10.27
N LEU A 214 27.05 -25.54 11.41
CA LEU A 214 28.38 -25.07 11.77
C LEU A 214 29.32 -25.39 10.62
N ILE A 215 29.73 -24.36 9.88
CA ILE A 215 30.88 -24.47 8.99
C ILE A 215 32.06 -24.53 9.95
N ASP A 216 32.69 -25.69 10.08
CA ASP A 216 33.96 -25.81 10.80
C ASP A 216 34.96 -24.83 10.16
N TRP A 217 35.45 -23.88 10.95
CA TRP A 217 36.39 -22.84 10.55
C TRP A 217 37.82 -23.37 10.44
#